data_AF-A0A7X8QT05-F1
#
_entry.id   AF-A0A7X8QT05-F1
#
_cell.length_a   1.000
_cell.length_b   1.000
_cell.length_c   1.000
_cell.angle_alpha   90.00
_cell.angle_beta   90.00
_cell.angle_gamma   90.00
#
_symmetry.space_group_name_H-M   'P 1'
#
loop_
_entity.id
_entity.type
_entity.pdbx_description
1 polymer ?
#
loop_
_entity_poly.entity_id
_entity_poly.type
_entity_poly.pdbx_seq_one_letter_code
_entity_poly.pdbx_strand_id
1 'polypeptide(L)'
;MINAQPVRNVTVVDKDADSGQPCFLEPLQVAIGYVFRDVVLAECAITLPSWYVETAVGRDNQRLEFLGDAVLGLLAANHLYNSFPDLDEGEMSLLRTRVTSGRALAEVAREIGLNALLRIGKSEEAVGGREREGALADAIEAVFGAVWLDGG
;
A
#
# COMPACT_ATOMS: atom_id res chain seq x y z
N MET A 1 27.55 15.29 11.34
CA MET A 1 27.05 16.25 10.34
C MET A 1 26.43 15.44 9.20
N ILE A 2 25.11 15.27 9.21
CA ILE A 2 24.39 14.52 8.19
C ILE A 2 23.90 15.54 7.17
N ASN A 3 24.38 15.42 5.95
CA ASN A 3 24.19 16.38 4.87
C ASN A 3 22.78 16.19 4.27
N ALA A 4 21.83 17.03 4.70
CA ALA A 4 20.49 17.07 4.12
C ALA A 4 20.57 17.70 2.73
N GLN A 5 20.56 16.86 1.69
CA GLN A 5 20.38 17.31 0.31
C GLN A 5 18.99 17.94 0.15
N PRO A 6 18.86 19.04 -0.61
CA PRO A 6 17.62 19.79 -0.69
C PRO A 6 16.54 18.98 -1.42
N VAL A 7 15.35 18.96 -0.82
CA VAL A 7 14.12 18.43 -1.40
C VAL A 7 13.87 19.17 -2.72
N ARG A 8 14.12 18.50 -3.85
CA ARG A 8 13.69 19.01 -5.15
C ARG A 8 12.18 18.85 -5.23
N ASN A 9 11.48 19.98 -5.34
CA ASN A 9 10.06 20.03 -5.65
C ASN A 9 9.76 19.12 -6.85
N VAL A 10 9.01 18.05 -6.58
CA VAL A 10 8.43 17.18 -7.60
C VAL A 10 7.25 17.96 -8.15
N THR A 11 7.37 18.44 -9.38
CA THR A 11 6.22 18.90 -10.14
C THR A 11 5.35 17.68 -10.41
N VAL A 12 4.29 17.52 -9.62
CA VAL A 12 3.16 16.66 -9.98
C VAL A 12 2.63 17.22 -11.29
N VAL A 13 2.85 16.49 -12.39
CA VAL A 13 2.14 16.78 -13.63
C VAL A 13 0.75 16.17 -13.46
N ASP A 14 -0.06 16.83 -12.65
CA ASP A 14 -1.50 16.65 -12.69
C ASP A 14 -1.99 17.47 -13.89
N LYS A 15 -2.09 16.81 -15.04
CA LYS A 15 -2.73 17.41 -16.23
C LYS A 15 -4.23 17.14 -16.29
N ASP A 16 -4.80 16.48 -15.28
CA ASP A 16 -6.15 15.92 -15.35
C ASP A 16 -7.10 16.39 -14.25
N ALA A 17 -6.90 17.60 -13.71
CA ALA A 17 -7.87 18.21 -12.79
C ALA A 17 -9.15 18.73 -13.48
N ASP A 18 -9.30 18.60 -14.81
CA ASP A 18 -10.45 19.19 -15.56
C ASP A 18 -10.93 18.39 -16.80
N SER A 19 -10.64 17.08 -16.91
CA SER A 19 -10.86 16.33 -18.17
C SER A 19 -12.04 15.34 -18.21
N GLY A 20 -12.89 15.27 -17.18
CA GLY A 20 -14.08 14.39 -17.18
C GLY A 20 -13.76 12.89 -17.34
N GLN A 21 -12.49 12.50 -17.20
CA GLN A 21 -12.05 11.11 -17.13
C GLN A 21 -12.09 10.63 -15.67
N PRO A 22 -12.49 9.38 -15.42
CA PRO A 22 -12.45 8.82 -14.07
C PRO A 22 -11.01 8.82 -13.57
N CYS A 23 -10.81 9.33 -12.35
CA CYS A 23 -9.49 9.37 -11.72
C CYS A 23 -8.97 7.92 -11.60
N PHE A 24 -7.73 7.65 -12.01
CA PHE A 24 -7.11 6.32 -11.93
C PHE A 24 -7.16 5.72 -10.51
N LEU A 25 -7.23 6.57 -9.48
CA LEU A 25 -7.31 6.19 -8.08
C LEU A 25 -8.74 5.93 -7.57
N GLU A 26 -9.77 6.33 -8.32
CA GLU A 26 -11.17 6.15 -7.91
C GLU A 26 -11.50 4.68 -7.54
N PRO A 27 -11.09 3.66 -8.32
CA PRO A 27 -11.31 2.28 -7.94
C PRO A 27 -10.68 1.90 -6.59
N LEU A 28 -9.46 2.38 -6.31
CA LEU A 28 -8.81 2.14 -5.02
C LEU A 28 -9.61 2.77 -3.88
N GLN A 29 -9.94 4.06 -4.01
CA GLN A 29 -10.65 4.81 -2.98
C GLN A 29 -12.02 4.23 -2.67
N VAL A 30 -12.74 3.78 -3.70
CA VAL A 30 -14.02 3.08 -3.57
C VAL A 30 -13.82 1.73 -2.86
N ALA A 31 -12.83 0.94 -3.28
CA ALA A 31 -12.60 -0.38 -2.74
C ALA A 31 -12.23 -0.36 -1.24
N ILE A 32 -11.46 0.64 -0.80
CA ILE A 32 -11.07 0.79 0.61
C ILE A 32 -12.02 1.69 1.42
N GLY A 33 -12.99 2.33 0.78
CA GLY A 33 -13.93 3.26 1.42
C GLY A 33 -13.26 4.52 2.00
N TYR A 34 -12.12 4.94 1.45
CA TYR A 34 -11.32 6.07 1.93
C TYR A 34 -10.93 6.99 0.76
N VAL A 35 -11.22 8.29 0.91
CA VAL A 35 -10.83 9.32 -0.06
C VAL A 35 -9.58 10.02 0.46
N PHE A 36 -8.48 9.94 -0.29
CA PHE A 36 -7.21 10.54 0.09
C PHE A 36 -7.27 12.06 -0.04
N ARG A 37 -6.71 12.76 0.96
CA ARG A 37 -6.47 14.21 0.88
C ARG A 37 -5.22 14.49 0.06
N ASP A 38 -4.17 13.68 0.26
CA ASP A 38 -2.97 13.65 -0.55
C ASP A 38 -2.98 12.44 -1.50
N VAL A 39 -3.42 12.66 -2.73
CA VAL A 39 -3.48 11.64 -3.78
C VAL A 39 -2.10 11.05 -4.11
N VAL A 40 -1.00 11.75 -3.83
CA VAL A 40 0.36 11.25 -4.07
C VAL A 40 0.67 10.06 -3.16
N LEU A 41 0.09 10.00 -1.95
CA LEU A 41 0.23 8.84 -1.06
C LEU A 41 -0.44 7.61 -1.67
N ALA A 42 -1.64 7.77 -2.23
CA ALA A 42 -2.36 6.69 -2.91
C ALA A 42 -1.62 6.18 -4.15
N GLU A 43 -1.10 7.10 -4.97
CA GLU A 43 -0.28 6.72 -6.13
C GLU A 43 1.00 5.98 -5.73
N CYS A 44 1.67 6.47 -4.68
CA CYS A 44 2.90 5.87 -4.17
C CYS A 44 2.62 4.47 -3.62
N ALA A 45 1.48 4.25 -2.94
CA ALA A 45 1.12 2.95 -2.37
C ALA A 45 0.98 1.84 -3.41
N ILE A 46 0.49 2.18 -4.60
CA ILE A 46 0.28 1.24 -5.71
C ILE A 46 1.44 1.18 -6.71
N THR A 47 2.56 1.85 -6.42
CA THR A 47 3.73 1.88 -7.30
C THR A 47 4.81 0.93 -6.81
N LEU A 48 5.02 -0.18 -7.53
CA LEU A 48 6.05 -1.17 -7.20
C LEU A 48 7.46 -0.65 -7.54
N PRO A 49 8.52 -1.15 -6.88
CA PRO A 49 9.90 -0.73 -7.15
C PRO A 49 10.33 -0.89 -8.61
N SER A 50 9.84 -1.93 -9.30
CA SER A 50 10.16 -2.17 -10.71
C SER A 50 9.68 -1.06 -11.64
N TRP A 51 8.56 -0.40 -11.32
CA TRP A 51 8.06 0.73 -12.08
C TRP A 51 9.02 1.92 -12.00
N TYR A 52 9.51 2.22 -10.79
CA TYR A 52 10.45 3.31 -10.57
C TYR A 52 11.80 3.03 -11.24
N VAL A 53 12.31 1.80 -11.15
CA VAL A 53 13.56 1.40 -11.82
C VAL A 53 13.47 1.58 -13.34
N GLU A 54 12.31 1.30 -13.95
CA GLU A 54 12.13 1.44 -15.40
C GLU A 54 11.89 2.89 -15.85
N THR A 55 11.09 3.65 -15.09
CA THR A 55 10.62 4.98 -15.53
C THR A 55 11.39 6.14 -14.93
N ALA A 56 12.07 5.95 -13.80
CA ALA A 56 12.69 6.99 -12.97
C ALA A 56 11.72 8.11 -12.56
N VAL A 57 10.41 7.83 -12.52
CA VAL A 57 9.34 8.78 -12.17
C VAL A 57 8.66 8.36 -10.88
N GLY A 58 8.46 9.32 -9.97
CA GLY A 58 7.72 9.12 -8.73
C GLY A 58 8.55 8.52 -7.59
N ARG A 59 7.87 7.86 -6.65
CA ARG A 59 8.45 7.06 -5.57
C ARG A 59 7.76 5.70 -5.54
N ASP A 60 8.50 4.67 -5.17
CA ASP A 60 7.94 3.35 -4.93
C ASP A 60 7.29 3.25 -3.54
N ASN A 61 6.58 2.15 -3.34
CA ASN A 61 5.80 1.87 -2.15
C ASN A 61 6.64 1.42 -0.95
N GLN A 62 7.95 1.18 -1.06
CA GLN A 62 8.74 0.48 -0.03
C GLN A 62 8.74 1.19 1.34
N ARG A 63 8.73 2.53 1.33
CA ARG A 63 8.68 3.30 2.58
C ARG A 63 7.29 3.26 3.23
N LEU A 64 6.25 3.18 2.41
CA LEU A 64 4.88 3.06 2.88
C LEU A 64 4.61 1.64 3.37
N GLU A 65 5.10 0.61 2.67
CA GLU A 65 5.10 -0.79 3.08
C GLU A 65 5.70 -0.93 4.48
N PHE A 66 6.93 -0.45 4.68
CA PHE A 66 7.60 -0.49 5.98
C PHE A 66 6.77 0.15 7.13
N LEU A 67 6.14 1.30 6.88
CA LEU A 67 5.26 1.93 7.87
C LEU A 67 3.97 1.13 8.06
N GLY A 68 3.41 0.64 6.96
CA GLY A 68 2.17 -0.08 6.86
C GLY A 68 2.17 -1.40 7.60
N ASP A 69 3.25 -2.17 7.54
CA ASP A 69 3.43 -3.39 8.34
C ASP A 69 3.29 -3.10 9.84
N ALA A 70 3.97 -2.05 10.34
CA ALA A 70 3.87 -1.65 11.74
C ALA A 70 2.46 -1.18 12.12
N VAL A 71 1.79 -0.42 11.25
CA VAL A 71 0.41 0.04 11.45
C VAL A 71 -0.55 -1.14 11.48
N LEU A 72 -0.48 -2.04 10.49
CA LEU A 72 -1.30 -3.23 10.39
C LEU A 72 -1.10 -4.14 11.62
N GLY A 73 0.15 -4.35 12.03
CA GLY A 73 0.49 -5.12 13.23
C GLY A 73 -0.13 -4.54 14.50
N LEU A 74 -0.12 -3.21 14.66
CA LEU A 74 -0.78 -2.52 15.78
C LEU A 74 -2.30 -2.70 15.72
N LEU A 75 -2.92 -2.46 14.57
CA LEU A 75 -4.38 -2.56 14.40
C LEU A 75 -4.87 -3.99 14.64
N ALA A 76 -4.16 -4.99 14.11
CA ALA A 76 -4.46 -6.40 14.32
C ALA A 76 -4.31 -6.78 15.80
N ALA A 77 -3.22 -6.36 16.46
CA ALA A 77 -3.04 -6.62 17.90
C ALA A 77 -4.14 -5.99 18.74
N ASN A 78 -4.49 -4.72 18.46
CA ASN A 78 -5.56 -4.02 19.16
C ASN A 78 -6.93 -4.68 18.94
N HIS A 79 -7.23 -5.11 17.70
CA HIS A 79 -8.48 -5.83 17.41
C HIS A 79 -8.56 -7.15 18.15
N LEU A 80 -7.48 -7.95 18.14
CA LEU A 80 -7.44 -9.24 18.81
C LEU A 80 -7.59 -9.12 20.33
N TYR A 81 -6.87 -8.18 20.94
CA TYR A 81 -6.92 -7.91 22.38
C TYR A 81 -8.34 -7.57 22.86
N ASN A 82 -9.07 -6.74 22.10
CA ASN A 82 -10.41 -6.31 22.49
C ASN A 82 -11.51 -7.33 22.14
N SER A 83 -11.32 -8.10 21.06
CA SER A 83 -12.38 -8.99 20.54
C SER A 83 -12.33 -10.40 21.11
N PHE A 84 -11.16 -10.84 21.61
CA PHE A 84 -10.95 -12.19 22.10
C PHE A 84 -10.33 -12.19 23.51
N PRO A 85 -11.07 -11.76 24.55
CA PRO A 85 -10.56 -11.59 25.91
C PRO A 85 -10.13 -12.89 26.59
N ASP A 86 -10.56 -14.04 26.08
CA ASP A 86 -10.25 -15.37 26.63
C ASP A 86 -8.94 -15.97 26.07
N LEU A 87 -8.37 -15.39 25.01
CA LEU A 87 -7.12 -15.88 24.42
C LEU A 87 -5.91 -15.39 25.22
N ASP A 88 -4.91 -16.26 25.34
CA ASP A 88 -3.62 -15.86 25.91
C ASP A 88 -2.73 -15.11 24.91
N GLU A 89 -1.59 -14.62 25.38
CA GLU A 89 -0.63 -13.87 24.56
C GLU A 89 -0.11 -14.68 23.37
N GLY A 90 0.18 -15.98 23.56
CA GLY A 90 0.70 -16.85 22.53
C GLY A 90 -0.33 -17.11 21.43
N GLU A 91 -1.59 -17.34 21.82
CA GLU A 91 -2.71 -17.50 20.91
C GLU A 91 -2.97 -16.23 20.09
N MET A 92 -2.99 -15.05 20.74
CA MET A 92 -3.14 -13.77 20.05
C MET A 92 -1.97 -13.49 19.09
N SER A 93 -0.73 -13.74 19.51
CA SER A 93 0.46 -13.58 18.68
C SER A 93 0.44 -14.50 17.44
N LEU A 94 -0.02 -15.74 17.60
CA LEU A 94 -0.21 -16.68 16.50
C LEU A 94 -1.29 -16.21 15.52
N LEU A 95 -2.45 -15.79 16.03
CA LEU A 95 -3.53 -15.26 15.19
C LEU A 95 -3.10 -14.01 14.44
N ARG A 96 -2.43 -13.08 15.11
CA ARG A 96 -1.89 -11.86 14.48
C ARG A 96 -1.01 -12.22 13.29
N THR A 97 -0.04 -13.12 13.49
CA THR A 97 0.87 -13.55 12.43
C THR A 97 0.14 -14.18 11.24
N ARG A 98 -0.97 -14.89 11.48
CA ARG A 98 -1.79 -15.49 10.41
C ARG A 98 -2.54 -14.42 9.62
N VAL A 99 -3.20 -13.47 10.29
CA VAL A 99 -4.02 -12.44 9.63
C VAL A 99 -3.18 -11.37 8.93
N THR A 100 -1.94 -11.16 9.36
CA THR A 100 -0.96 -10.26 8.71
C THR A 100 0.05 -11.01 7.84
N SER A 101 -0.23 -12.26 7.48
CA SER A 101 0.68 -13.02 6.62
C SER A 101 0.60 -12.54 5.17
N GLY A 102 1.73 -12.60 4.44
CA GLY A 102 1.76 -12.20 3.02
C GLY A 102 0.70 -12.90 2.17
N ARG A 103 0.42 -14.18 2.44
CA ARG A 103 -0.69 -14.90 1.82
C ARG A 103 -2.05 -14.25 2.09
N ALA A 104 -2.38 -13.98 3.35
CA ALA A 104 -3.66 -13.37 3.72
C ALA A 104 -3.80 -11.98 3.09
N LEU A 105 -2.73 -11.18 3.11
CA LEU A 105 -2.73 -9.85 2.49
C LEU A 105 -2.85 -9.91 0.97
N ALA A 106 -2.20 -10.87 0.31
CA ALA A 106 -2.35 -11.07 -1.12
C ALA A 106 -3.75 -11.57 -1.51
N GLU A 107 -4.42 -12.35 -0.65
CA GLU A 107 -5.83 -12.73 -0.84
C GLU A 107 -6.72 -11.46 -0.77
N VAL A 108 -6.55 -10.62 0.25
CA VAL A 108 -7.27 -9.33 0.36
C VAL A 108 -7.00 -8.43 -0.85
N ALA A 109 -5.76 -8.31 -1.30
CA ALA A 109 -5.39 -7.51 -2.47
C ALA A 109 -6.16 -7.93 -3.72
N ARG A 110 -6.38 -9.23 -3.93
CA ARG A 110 -7.15 -9.74 -5.07
C ARG A 110 -8.64 -9.49 -4.89
N GLU A 111 -9.17 -9.66 -3.69
CA GLU A 111 -10.59 -9.42 -3.39
C GLU A 111 -10.99 -7.97 -3.66
N ILE A 112 -10.13 -7.01 -3.32
CA ILE A 112 -10.38 -5.58 -3.56
C ILE A 112 -9.94 -5.10 -4.96
N GLY A 113 -9.41 -6.01 -5.80
CA GLY A 113 -8.95 -5.68 -7.15
C GLY A 113 -7.68 -4.83 -7.22
N LEU A 114 -6.89 -4.78 -6.14
CA LEU A 114 -5.66 -3.98 -6.06
C LEU A 114 -4.60 -4.43 -7.08
N ASN A 115 -4.54 -5.73 -7.38
CA ASN A 115 -3.68 -6.30 -8.40
C ASN A 115 -3.79 -5.52 -9.73
N ALA A 116 -5.01 -5.21 -10.19
CA ALA A 116 -5.24 -4.50 -11.45
C ALA A 116 -4.77 -3.03 -11.43
N LEU A 117 -4.60 -2.45 -10.25
CA LEU A 117 -4.23 -1.04 -10.06
C LEU A 117 -2.71 -0.84 -9.91
N LEU A 118 -1.94 -1.91 -9.71
CA LEU A 118 -0.48 -1.79 -9.52
C LEU A 118 0.20 -1.15 -10.74
N ARG A 119 1.01 -0.13 -10.49
CA ARG A 119 2.01 0.40 -11.41
C ARG A 119 3.27 -0.46 -11.27
N ILE A 120 3.57 -1.25 -12.30
CA ILE A 120 4.60 -2.29 -12.32
C ILE A 120 5.40 -2.20 -13.62
N GLY A 121 6.72 -2.36 -13.54
CA GLY A 121 7.60 -2.33 -14.70
C GLY A 121 7.28 -3.46 -15.69
N LYS A 122 7.51 -3.23 -16.99
CA LYS A 122 7.16 -4.17 -18.07
C LYS A 122 7.85 -5.52 -17.93
N SER A 123 9.09 -5.52 -17.44
CA SER A 123 9.86 -6.74 -17.21
C SER A 123 9.28 -7.59 -16.06
N GLU A 124 8.82 -6.96 -14.98
CA GLU A 124 8.16 -7.66 -13.87
C GLU A 124 6.74 -8.09 -14.26
N GLU A 125 6.02 -7.26 -15.02
CA GLU A 125 4.70 -7.61 -15.56
C GLU A 125 4.76 -8.84 -16.47
N ALA A 126 5.77 -8.93 -17.34
CA ALA A 126 5.93 -10.04 -18.30
C ALA A 126 6.12 -11.41 -17.63
N VAL A 127 6.56 -11.44 -16.37
CA VAL A 127 6.74 -12.66 -15.58
C VAL A 127 5.62 -12.87 -14.55
N GLY A 128 4.53 -12.10 -14.64
CA GLY A 128 3.36 -12.24 -13.77
C GLY A 128 3.50 -11.55 -12.42
N GLY A 129 4.36 -10.53 -12.29
CA GLY A 129 4.63 -9.84 -11.04
C GLY A 129 3.40 -9.24 -10.36
N ARG A 130 2.39 -8.84 -11.14
CA ARG A 130 1.09 -8.35 -10.64
C ARG A 130 0.35 -9.34 -9.75
N GLU A 131 0.55 -10.64 -9.97
CA GLU A 131 -0.09 -11.72 -9.22
C GLU A 131 0.81 -12.32 -8.14
N ARG A 132 2.06 -11.86 -8.04
CA ARG A 132 3.04 -12.36 -7.08
C ARG A 132 2.57 -12.00 -5.66
N GLU A 133 2.50 -13.02 -4.80
CA GLU A 133 2.04 -12.88 -3.42
C GLU A 133 2.73 -11.72 -2.67
N GLY A 134 4.07 -11.65 -2.76
CA GLY A 134 4.82 -10.56 -2.14
C GLY A 134 4.40 -9.17 -2.65
N ALA A 135 4.31 -8.97 -3.97
CA ALA A 135 3.95 -7.66 -4.53
C ALA A 135 2.56 -7.18 -4.04
N LEU A 136 1.63 -8.12 -3.91
CA LEU A 136 0.28 -7.85 -3.44
C LEU A 136 0.24 -7.54 -1.94
N ALA A 137 1.00 -8.30 -1.14
CA ALA A 137 1.14 -8.05 0.29
C ALA A 137 1.79 -6.68 0.55
N ASP A 138 2.92 -6.41 -0.10
CA ASP A 138 3.66 -5.14 0.02
C ASP A 138 2.76 -3.94 -0.34
N ALA A 139 1.94 -4.09 -1.37
CA ALA A 139 0.99 -3.05 -1.79
C ALA A 139 -0.14 -2.83 -0.77
N ILE A 140 -0.67 -3.88 -0.13
CA ILE A 140 -1.67 -3.74 0.93
C ILE A 140 -1.06 -3.03 2.15
N GLU A 141 0.12 -3.43 2.58
CA GLU A 141 0.85 -2.75 3.65
C GLU A 141 1.07 -1.28 3.28
N ALA A 142 1.53 -1.00 2.07
CA ALA A 142 1.71 0.37 1.62
C ALA A 142 0.41 1.20 1.61
N VAL A 143 -0.74 0.59 1.29
CA VAL A 143 -2.05 1.26 1.41
C VAL A 143 -2.36 1.60 2.87
N PHE A 144 -2.12 0.68 3.82
CA PHE A 144 -2.25 1.00 5.25
C PHE A 144 -1.32 2.15 5.67
N GLY A 145 -0.07 2.13 5.22
CA GLY A 145 0.88 3.21 5.49
C GLY A 145 0.45 4.55 4.90
N ALA A 146 -0.12 4.55 3.70
CA ALA A 146 -0.63 5.75 3.04
C ALA A 146 -1.85 6.33 3.78
N VAL A 147 -2.82 5.48 4.12
CA VAL A 147 -4.01 5.90 4.88
C VAL A 147 -3.62 6.45 6.24
N TRP A 148 -2.69 5.81 6.94
CA TRP A 148 -2.20 6.28 8.23
C TRP A 148 -1.56 7.68 8.15
N LEU A 149 -0.75 7.95 7.12
CA LEU A 149 -0.13 9.27 6.93
C LEU A 149 -1.13 10.37 6.56
N ASP A 150 -2.17 10.01 5.80
CA ASP A 150 -3.18 10.96 5.31
C ASP A 150 -4.27 11.27 6.36
N GLY A 151 -4.73 10.23 7.04
CA GLY A 151 -5.93 10.22 7.88
C GLY A 151 -5.67 10.20 9.38
N GLY A 152 -4.57 9.57 9.81
CA GLY A 152 -4.28 9.26 11.21
C GLY A 152 -4.95 7.98 11.72
#